data_AF-A0A955TVT3-F1
#
_entry.id   AF-A0A955TVT3-F1
#
_cell.length_a   1.000
_cell.length_b   1.000
_cell.length_c   1.000
_cell.angle_alpha   90.00
_cell.angle_beta   90.00
_cell.angle_gamma   90.00
#
_symmetry.space_group_name_H-M   'P 1'
#
loop_
_entity.id
_entity.type
_entity.pdbx_description
1 polymer ?
#
loop_
_entity_poly.entity_id
_entity_poly.type
_entity_poly.pdbx_seq_one_letter_code
_entity_poly.pdbx_strand_id
1 'polypeptide(L)'
;MNFDPAIAARQALRQSEECGELGEFEDDVLETEETFSSIQGPEATQAYKQLQCYGEQLPDARYFQEFLVYITWQQVTEGPLPEFFQQGLTLCDRFMERFSKDIINTPSYDHVLALRQSFQAGLGIETEDIIEEHEEDAFAGGD
;
A
#
# COMPACT_ATOMS: atom_id res chain seq x y z
N MET A 1 -3.39 5.95 12.46
CA MET A 1 -3.59 6.09 11.00
C MET A 1 -4.57 7.24 10.78
N ASN A 2 -4.23 8.23 9.94
CA ASN A 2 -5.00 9.49 9.78
C ASN A 2 -5.74 9.60 8.44
N PHE A 3 -5.88 8.50 7.70
CA PHE A 3 -6.59 8.44 6.42
C PHE A 3 -7.49 7.20 6.40
N ASP A 4 -8.40 7.15 5.43
CA ASP A 4 -9.29 6.01 5.19
C ASP A 4 -8.75 5.18 4.02
N PRO A 5 -8.28 3.94 4.26
CA PRO A 5 -7.75 3.07 3.21
C PRO A 5 -8.75 2.71 2.11
N ALA A 6 -10.05 2.69 2.39
CA ALA A 6 -11.07 2.43 1.36
C ALA A 6 -11.31 3.65 0.46
N ILE A 7 -11.20 4.86 1.00
CA ILE A 7 -11.19 6.08 0.18
C ILE A 7 -9.90 6.15 -0.64
N ALA A 8 -8.75 5.88 -0.03
CA ALA A 8 -7.46 5.92 -0.70
C ALA A 8 -7.33 4.87 -1.82
N ALA A 9 -7.84 3.64 -1.61
CA ALA A 9 -7.92 2.60 -2.64
C ALA A 9 -8.64 3.10 -3.89
N ARG A 10 -9.86 3.62 -3.73
CA ARG A 10 -10.66 4.12 -4.87
C ARG A 10 -9.99 5.27 -5.60
N GLN A 11 -9.30 6.15 -4.87
CA GLN A 11 -8.54 7.24 -5.47
C GLN A 11 -7.34 6.72 -6.27
N ALA A 12 -6.58 5.79 -5.71
CA ALA A 12 -5.42 5.18 -6.35
C ALA A 12 -5.82 4.42 -7.62
N LEU A 13 -6.88 3.60 -7.58
CA LEU A 13 -7.35 2.90 -8.77
C LEU A 13 -7.78 3.87 -9.88
N ARG A 14 -8.53 4.92 -9.53
CA ARG A 14 -8.91 5.96 -10.48
C ARG A 14 -7.69 6.65 -11.10
N GLN A 15 -6.66 6.95 -10.31
CA GLN A 15 -5.42 7.54 -10.85
C GLN A 15 -4.68 6.56 -11.77
N SER A 16 -4.70 5.26 -11.46
CA SER A 16 -4.15 4.20 -12.30
C SER A 16 -4.84 4.14 -13.67
N GLU A 17 -6.17 4.26 -13.70
CA GLU A 17 -6.96 4.37 -14.94
C GLU A 17 -6.60 5.65 -15.71
N GLU A 18 -6.65 6.81 -15.05
CA GLU A 18 -6.38 8.12 -15.67
C GLU A 18 -4.97 8.23 -16.27
N CYS A 19 -3.99 7.53 -15.68
CA CYS A 19 -2.62 7.48 -16.17
C CYS A 19 -2.36 6.34 -17.19
N GLY A 20 -3.35 5.48 -17.43
CA GLY A 20 -3.23 4.33 -18.33
C GLY A 20 -2.23 3.27 -17.84
N GLU A 21 -2.01 3.16 -16.53
CA GLU A 21 -1.04 2.22 -15.96
C GLU A 21 -1.48 0.76 -16.10
N LEU A 22 -2.78 0.51 -16.25
CA LEU A 22 -3.37 -0.84 -16.32
C LEU A 22 -3.19 -1.51 -17.69
N GLY A 23 -2.98 -0.71 -18.75
CA GLY A 23 -2.72 -1.22 -20.10
C GLY A 23 -3.80 -2.18 -20.59
N GLU A 24 -3.39 -3.39 -21.00
CA GLU A 24 -4.32 -4.42 -21.49
C GLU A 24 -5.19 -5.06 -20.40
N PHE A 25 -4.83 -4.88 -19.13
CA PHE A 25 -5.55 -5.46 -17.99
C PHE A 25 -6.63 -4.53 -17.43
N GLU A 26 -6.85 -3.35 -18.00
CA GLU A 26 -7.77 -2.34 -17.47
C GLU A 26 -9.17 -2.89 -17.20
N ASP A 27 -9.82 -3.44 -18.22
CA ASP A 27 -11.17 -4.00 -18.10
C ASP A 27 -11.23 -5.12 -17.05
N ASP A 28 -10.26 -6.04 -17.08
CA ASP A 28 -10.19 -7.18 -16.17
C ASP A 28 -9.95 -6.76 -14.70
N VAL A 29 -9.12 -5.74 -14.48
CA VAL A 29 -8.83 -5.19 -13.15
C VAL A 29 -10.08 -4.52 -12.58
N LEU A 30 -10.80 -3.74 -13.38
CA LEU A 30 -12.00 -3.03 -12.95
C LEU A 30 -13.15 -3.99 -12.62
N GLU A 31 -13.39 -5.01 -13.44
CA GLU A 31 -14.39 -6.06 -13.14
C GLU A 31 -14.04 -6.82 -11.86
N THR A 32 -12.75 -7.11 -11.66
CA THR A 32 -12.27 -7.79 -10.46
C THR A 32 -12.42 -6.91 -9.21
N GLU A 33 -12.15 -5.61 -9.31
CA GLU A 33 -12.34 -4.67 -8.19
C GLU A 33 -13.82 -4.48 -7.85
N GLU A 34 -14.71 -4.41 -8.83
CA GLU A 34 -16.16 -4.36 -8.58
C GLU A 34 -16.61 -5.61 -7.82
N THR A 35 -16.10 -6.79 -8.19
CA THR A 35 -16.36 -8.02 -7.45
C THR A 35 -15.83 -7.93 -6.03
N PHE A 36 -14.59 -7.47 -5.84
CA PHE A 36 -13.98 -7.32 -4.51
C PHE A 36 -14.78 -6.38 -3.59
N SER A 37 -15.29 -5.27 -4.11
CA SER A 37 -15.98 -4.23 -3.33
C SER A 37 -17.47 -4.50 -3.09
N SER A 38 -18.12 -5.33 -3.93
CA SER A 38 -19.57 -5.55 -3.89
C SER A 38 -20.02 -6.72 -3.03
N ILE A 39 -19.15 -7.70 -2.78
CA ILE A 39 -19.47 -8.92 -2.02
C ILE A 39 -18.48 -9.12 -0.87
N GLN A 40 -18.82 -10.04 0.03
CA GLN A 40 -17.95 -10.44 1.15
C GLN A 40 -17.72 -11.95 1.12
N GLY A 41 -16.68 -12.39 1.81
CA GLY A 41 -16.39 -13.81 1.98
C GLY A 41 -15.45 -14.36 0.91
N PRO A 42 -15.53 -15.68 0.61
CA PRO A 42 -14.56 -16.36 -0.23
C PRO A 42 -14.36 -15.74 -1.62
N GLU A 43 -15.44 -15.25 -2.22
CA GLU A 43 -15.43 -14.62 -3.54
C GLU A 43 -14.68 -13.28 -3.52
N ALA A 44 -14.86 -12.47 -2.48
CA ALA A 44 -14.08 -11.22 -2.31
C ALA A 44 -12.60 -11.52 -2.10
N THR A 45 -12.27 -12.55 -1.32
CA THR A 45 -10.88 -13.00 -1.15
C THR A 45 -10.28 -13.53 -2.46
N GLN A 46 -11.07 -14.19 -3.31
CA GLN A 46 -10.63 -14.62 -4.64
C GLN A 46 -10.37 -13.42 -5.56
N ALA A 47 -11.27 -12.44 -5.58
CA ALA A 47 -11.08 -11.21 -6.34
C ALA A 47 -9.83 -10.44 -5.87
N TYR A 48 -9.63 -10.32 -4.56
CA TYR A 48 -8.40 -9.77 -3.98
C TYR A 48 -7.15 -10.49 -4.48
N LYS A 49 -7.13 -11.83 -4.45
CA LYS A 49 -5.99 -12.62 -4.95
C LYS A 49 -5.75 -12.39 -6.45
N GLN A 50 -6.81 -12.26 -7.24
CA GLN A 50 -6.70 -11.97 -8.67
C GLN A 50 -6.12 -10.57 -8.92
N LEU A 51 -6.53 -9.56 -8.15
CA LEU A 51 -5.92 -8.21 -8.21
C LEU A 51 -4.42 -8.25 -7.89
N GLN A 52 -4.01 -9.07 -6.92
CA GLN A 52 -2.58 -9.27 -6.63
C GLN A 52 -1.83 -9.90 -7.81
N CYS A 53 -2.43 -10.85 -8.52
CA CYS A 53 -1.83 -11.43 -9.74
C CYS A 53 -1.60 -10.38 -10.82
N TYR A 54 -2.55 -9.46 -11.05
CA TYR A 54 -2.33 -8.33 -11.96
C TYR A 54 -1.20 -7.43 -11.47
N GLY A 55 -1.09 -7.23 -10.15
CA GLY A 55 -0.01 -6.46 -9.54
C GLY A 55 1.38 -7.03 -9.84
N GLU A 56 1.51 -8.36 -9.89
CA GLU A 56 2.77 -9.00 -10.27
C GLU A 56 3.14 -8.75 -11.74
N GLN A 57 2.14 -8.60 -12.62
CA GLN A 57 2.32 -8.30 -14.04
C GLN A 57 2.52 -6.80 -14.32
N LEU A 58 2.13 -5.94 -13.38
CA LEU A 58 2.21 -4.48 -13.49
C LEU A 58 3.12 -3.87 -12.41
N PRO A 59 4.40 -4.30 -12.30
CA PRO A 59 5.30 -3.87 -11.24
C PRO A 59 5.59 -2.35 -11.22
N ASP A 60 5.43 -1.70 -12.37
CA ASP A 60 5.74 -0.27 -12.57
C ASP A 60 4.48 0.62 -12.55
N ALA A 61 3.28 0.04 -12.39
CA ALA A 61 2.02 0.75 -12.26
C ALA A 61 1.89 1.33 -10.85
N ARG A 62 2.47 2.50 -10.60
CA ARG A 62 2.60 3.09 -9.26
C ARG A 62 1.25 3.17 -8.54
N TYR A 63 0.25 3.77 -9.16
CA TYR A 63 -1.06 3.95 -8.53
C TYR A 63 -1.77 2.62 -8.33
N PHE A 64 -1.58 1.65 -9.24
CA PHE A 64 -2.11 0.31 -9.04
C PHE A 64 -1.43 -0.41 -7.86
N GLN A 65 -0.11 -0.34 -7.74
CA GLN A 65 0.62 -0.91 -6.60
C GLN A 65 0.19 -0.26 -5.27
N GLU A 66 -0.05 1.05 -5.28
CA GLU A 66 -0.59 1.79 -4.14
C GLU A 66 -2.01 1.30 -3.77
N PHE A 67 -2.87 1.10 -4.76
CA PHE A 67 -4.19 0.50 -4.59
C PHE A 67 -4.12 -0.88 -3.93
N LEU A 68 -3.19 -1.75 -4.36
CA LEU A 68 -3.00 -3.09 -3.79
C LEU A 68 -2.63 -3.04 -2.29
N VAL A 69 -1.77 -2.09 -1.89
CA VAL A 69 -1.44 -1.86 -0.47
C VAL A 69 -2.70 -1.51 0.33
N TYR A 70 -3.55 -0.63 -0.20
CA TYR A 70 -4.77 -0.19 0.48
C TYR A 70 -5.82 -1.30 0.64
N ILE A 71 -6.06 -2.10 -0.40
CA ILE A 71 -7.04 -3.20 -0.31
C ILE A 71 -6.54 -4.36 0.56
N THR A 72 -5.23 -4.57 0.69
CA THR A 72 -4.68 -5.55 1.63
C THR A 72 -5.00 -5.18 3.07
N TRP A 73 -4.99 -3.89 3.41
CA TRP A 73 -5.44 -3.45 4.73
C TRP A 73 -6.91 -3.75 4.98
N GLN A 74 -7.76 -3.59 3.97
CA GLN A 74 -9.18 -3.94 4.09
C GLN A 74 -9.37 -5.43 4.41
N GLN A 75 -8.61 -6.32 3.76
CA GLN A 75 -8.62 -7.75 4.07
C GLN A 75 -8.17 -8.05 5.50
N VAL A 76 -7.13 -7.36 6.00
CA VAL A 76 -6.72 -7.45 7.41
C VAL A 76 -7.85 -7.06 8.36
N THR A 77 -8.62 -6.01 8.03
CA THR A 77 -9.72 -5.56 8.89
C THR A 77 -10.94 -6.48 8.86
N GLU A 78 -11.18 -7.20 7.75
CA GLU A 78 -12.27 -8.18 7.63
C GLU A 78 -11.94 -9.51 8.30
N GLY A 79 -10.69 -9.96 8.18
CA GLY A 79 -10.20 -11.22 8.73
C GLY A 79 -8.71 -11.13 9.01
N PRO A 80 -8.28 -10.84 10.26
CA PRO A 80 -6.89 -10.54 10.61
C PRO A 80 -6.02 -11.81 10.64
N LEU A 81 -5.88 -12.47 9.49
CA LEU A 81 -5.01 -13.62 9.30
C LEU A 81 -3.55 -13.13 9.12
N PRO A 82 -2.56 -13.80 9.75
CA PRO A 82 -1.15 -13.42 9.63
C PRO A 82 -0.64 -13.30 8.18
N GLU A 83 -1.21 -14.08 7.26
CA GLU A 83 -0.85 -14.03 5.84
C GLU A 83 -1.13 -12.67 5.18
N PHE A 84 -2.22 -11.99 5.55
CA PHE A 84 -2.53 -10.67 4.99
C PHE A 84 -1.63 -9.58 5.56
N PHE A 85 -1.23 -9.69 6.83
CA PHE A 85 -0.23 -8.80 7.40
C PHE A 85 1.14 -8.96 6.72
N GLN A 86 1.58 -10.21 6.51
CA GLN A 86 2.84 -10.49 5.82
C GLN A 86 2.81 -10.02 4.36
N GLN A 87 1.70 -10.24 3.66
CA GLN A 87 1.49 -9.77 2.30
C GLN A 87 1.53 -8.23 2.24
N GLY A 88 0.81 -7.56 3.15
CA GLY A 88 0.78 -6.10 3.23
C GLY A 88 2.15 -5.49 3.48
N LEU A 89 2.92 -6.07 4.41
CA LEU A 89 4.30 -5.66 4.66
C LEU A 89 5.17 -5.81 3.40
N THR A 90 5.05 -6.94 2.70
CA THR A 90 5.80 -7.21 1.47
C THR A 90 5.45 -6.22 0.36
N LEU A 91 4.18 -5.86 0.20
CA LEU A 91 3.74 -4.87 -0.77
C LEU A 91 4.28 -3.48 -0.44
N CYS A 92 4.18 -3.06 0.83
CA CYS A 92 4.73 -1.79 1.27
C CYS A 92 6.25 -1.71 1.01
N ASP A 93 7.01 -2.75 1.37
CA ASP A 93 8.46 -2.78 1.16
C ASP A 93 8.81 -2.65 -0.33
N ARG A 94 8.16 -3.42 -1.20
CA ARG A 94 8.36 -3.36 -2.66
C ARG A 94 7.99 -2.00 -3.24
N PHE A 95 6.86 -1.45 -2.82
CA PHE A 95 6.40 -0.14 -3.27
C PHE A 95 7.39 0.96 -2.88
N MET A 96 7.86 0.96 -1.63
CA MET A 96 8.81 1.94 -1.13
C MET A 96 10.17 1.78 -1.80
N GLU A 97 10.66 0.56 -2.01
CA GLU A 97 11.91 0.30 -2.74
C GLU A 97 11.86 0.88 -4.16
N ARG A 98 10.72 0.72 -4.84
CA ARG A 98 10.57 1.13 -6.24
C ARG A 98 10.29 2.62 -6.42
N PHE A 99 9.37 3.18 -5.64
CA PHE A 99 8.80 4.50 -5.92
C PHE A 99 9.19 5.59 -4.93
N SER A 100 9.80 5.27 -3.77
CA SER A 100 10.05 6.26 -2.69
C SER A 100 10.67 7.56 -3.17
N LYS A 101 11.67 7.49 -4.06
CA LYS A 101 12.37 8.68 -4.60
C LYS A 101 11.44 9.67 -5.30
N ASP A 102 10.37 9.18 -5.93
CA ASP A 102 9.44 9.97 -6.72
C ASP A 102 8.22 10.45 -5.92
N ILE A 103 7.98 9.84 -4.76
CA ILE A 103 6.81 10.11 -3.91
C ILE A 103 7.16 10.70 -2.55
N ILE A 104 8.44 10.89 -2.24
CA ILE A 104 8.89 11.58 -1.02
C ILE A 104 8.14 12.92 -0.89
N ASN A 105 7.63 13.20 0.30
CA ASN A 105 6.79 14.37 0.63
C ASN A 105 5.41 14.40 -0.07
N THR A 106 4.90 13.26 -0.54
CA THR A 106 3.51 13.14 -1.00
C THR A 106 2.66 12.36 0.01
N PRO A 107 1.32 12.56 0.03
CA PRO A 107 0.43 11.77 0.88
C PRO A 107 0.59 10.26 0.70
N SER A 108 0.87 9.79 -0.53
CA SER A 108 1.09 8.37 -0.84
C SER A 108 2.25 7.79 -0.02
N TYR A 109 3.35 8.52 0.15
CA TYR A 109 4.47 8.08 0.98
C TYR A 109 4.05 7.91 2.44
N ASP A 110 3.39 8.92 3.02
CA ASP A 110 2.96 8.90 4.41
C ASP A 110 1.92 7.79 4.67
N HIS A 111 1.01 7.59 3.72
CA HIS A 111 0.00 6.54 3.80
C HIS A 111 0.61 5.14 3.78
N VAL A 112 1.51 4.86 2.82
CA VAL A 112 2.17 3.55 2.71
C VAL A 112 3.08 3.30 3.91
N LEU A 113 3.79 4.32 4.40
CA LEU A 113 4.61 4.21 5.61
C LEU A 113 3.75 3.88 6.84
N ALA A 114 2.63 4.59 7.03
CA ALA A 114 1.71 4.32 8.13
C ALA A 114 1.10 2.91 8.07
N LEU A 115 0.79 2.42 6.87
CA LEU A 115 0.30 1.06 6.67
C LEU A 115 1.37 0.01 6.93
N ARG A 116 2.60 0.26 6.47
CA ARG A 116 3.75 -0.60 6.75
C ARG A 116 3.95 -0.81 8.25
N GLN A 117 3.95 0.27 9.03
CA GLN A 117 4.04 0.22 10.49
C GLN A 117 2.88 -0.57 11.09
N SER A 118 1.67 -0.38 10.56
CA SER A 118 0.48 -1.11 11.03
C SER A 118 0.57 -2.61 10.72
N PHE A 119 1.11 -3.00 9.57
CA PHE A 119 1.35 -4.40 9.23
C PHE A 119 2.42 -5.03 10.13
N GLN A 120 3.52 -4.32 10.39
CA GLN A 120 4.58 -4.76 11.32
C GLN A 120 4.03 -4.96 12.74
N ALA A 121 3.25 -4.00 13.25
CA ALA A 121 2.60 -4.10 14.54
C ALA A 121 1.66 -5.32 14.62
N GLY A 122 0.90 -5.60 13.56
CA GLY A 122 0.03 -6.78 13.48
C GLY A 122 0.79 -8.12 13.48
N LEU A 123 2.04 -8.13 13.03
CA LEU A 123 2.93 -9.30 13.10
C LEU A 123 3.71 -9.39 14.41
N GLY A 124 3.59 -8.40 15.31
CA GLY A 124 4.40 -8.31 16.53
C GLY A 124 5.88 -8.01 16.26
N ILE A 125 6.20 -7.42 15.10
CA ILE A 125 7.56 -6.96 14.79
C ILE A 125 7.74 -5.61 15.47
N GLU A 126 8.58 -5.57 16.50
CA GLU A 126 8.99 -4.31 17.11
C GLU A 126 9.74 -3.49 16.07
N THR A 127 9.16 -2.34 15.72
CA THR A 127 9.90 -1.32 14.96
C THR A 127 10.79 -0.67 16.00
N GLU A 128 12.09 -0.99 16.02
CA GLU A 128 13.04 -0.11 16.69
C GLU A 128 12.80 1.27 16.09
N ASP A 129 12.34 2.22 16.91
CA ASP A 129 12.19 3.61 16.53
C ASP A 129 13.54 4.06 15.99
N ILE A 130 13.72 4.04 14.67
CA ILE A 130 14.78 4.80 14.02
C ILE A 130 14.32 6.24 14.16
N ILE A 131 14.51 6.78 15.36
CA ILE A 131 14.67 8.21 15.56
C ILE A 131 15.89 8.52 14.70
N GLU A 132 15.67 8.95 13.46
CA GLU A 132 16.66 9.74 12.75
C GLU A 132 16.87 10.97 13.62
N GLU A 133 17.85 10.90 14.52
CA GLU A 133 18.45 12.06 15.15
C GLU A 133 19.00 12.90 13.99
N HIS A 134 18.15 13.79 13.48
CA HIS A 134 18.60 14.95 12.73
C HIS A 134 19.58 15.66 13.66
N GLU A 135 20.87 15.53 13.37
CA GLU A 135 21.93 16.35 13.94
C GLU A 135 21.66 17.81 13.54
N GLU A 136 20.72 18.47 14.22
CA GLU A 136 20.63 19.91 14.25
C GLU A 136 21.81 20.44 15.07
N ASP A 137 22.87 20.73 14.35
CA ASP A 137 23.63 21.98 14.43
C ASP A 137 23.89 22.53 15.85
N ALA A 138 25.07 22.19 16.38
CA ALA A 138 25.70 22.99 17.43
C ALA A 138 27.21 23.11 17.18
N PHE A 139 27.59 23.73 16.06
CA PHE A 139 28.86 24.43 15.97
C PHE A 139 28.82 25.68 16.87
N ALA A 140 29.04 25.49 18.17
CA ALA A 140 29.35 26.58 19.10
C ALA A 140 30.88 26.76 19.15
N GLY A 141 31.37 27.71 18.36
CA GLY A 141 32.74 28.22 18.51
C GLY A 141 32.89 29.09 19.75
N GLY A 142 34.10 29.09 20.31
CA GLY A 142 34.65 30.14 21.17
C GLY A 142 34.68 29.83 22.67
N ASP A 143 35.86 29.48 23.20
CA ASP A 143 36.81 30.42 23.83
C ASP A 143 38.22 29.80 23.80
#